data_AF-A0A179FXF1-F1
#
_entry.id   AF-A0A179FXF1-F1
#
_cell.length_a   1.000
_cell.length_b   1.000
_cell.length_c   1.000
_cell.angle_alpha   90.00
_cell.angle_beta   90.00
_cell.angle_gamma   90.00
#
_symmetry.space_group_name_H-M   'P 1'
#
loop_
_entity.id
_entity.type
_entity.pdbx_description
1 polymer ?
#
loop_
_entity_poly.entity_id
_entity_poly.type
_entity_poly.pdbx_seq_one_letter_code
_entity_poly.pdbx_strand_id
1 'polypeptide(L)'
;MAPADDRMARFKALQARAKTSSETNLKEATKESQRLGTDQSQLTALQRKHDIAAHKLLKAEIQESGKDFERKRAWDWTVDESEKWDKRMKKKAAHRDNNAFSDEQQESNKIYKRQLKNITPDMEQYEKQKMAAIEKAAASGGLDIVETEDGELIAVDKDGSFYSTADTTTFTQNKPEKAAVDRLVADLRRAEEQRLKKRKERMAKNGDDGDVTYINEKNKQFNQKLARFYDKYTADIRDSFERGTMI
;
A
#
# COMPACT_ATOMS: atom_id res chain seq x y z
N MET A 1 20.92 65.26 -21.14
CA MET A 1 21.91 64.28 -20.63
C MET A 1 22.73 63.80 -21.83
N ALA A 2 24.05 63.78 -21.70
CA ALA A 2 24.91 63.43 -22.83
C ALA A 2 24.66 61.97 -23.26
N PRO A 3 24.65 61.65 -24.56
CA PRO A 3 24.44 60.27 -25.05
C PRO A 3 25.49 59.27 -24.53
N ALA A 4 26.64 59.77 -24.07
CA ALA A 4 27.67 58.97 -23.38
C ALA A 4 27.23 58.52 -21.97
N ASP A 5 26.53 59.37 -21.21
CA ASP A 5 26.07 59.05 -19.86
C ASP A 5 24.94 58.01 -19.88
N ASP A 6 24.02 58.11 -20.86
CA ASP A 6 22.96 57.10 -21.06
C ASP A 6 23.55 55.75 -21.50
N ARG A 7 24.57 55.77 -22.37
CA ARG A 7 25.29 54.54 -22.77
C ARG A 7 26.02 53.90 -21.57
N MET A 8 26.65 54.70 -20.71
CA MET A 8 27.28 54.21 -19.48
C MET A 8 26.27 53.67 -18.47
N ALA A 9 25.12 54.34 -18.30
CA ALA A 9 24.05 53.87 -17.42
C ALA A 9 23.48 52.53 -17.89
N ARG A 10 23.23 52.36 -19.20
CA ARG A 10 22.81 51.08 -19.80
C ARG A 10 23.85 49.97 -19.62
N PHE A 11 25.14 50.30 -19.76
CA PHE A 11 26.21 49.34 -19.54
C PHE A 11 26.30 48.88 -18.08
N LYS A 12 26.19 49.82 -17.12
CA LYS A 12 26.11 49.48 -15.68
C LYS A 12 24.88 48.63 -15.35
N ALA A 13 23.72 48.94 -15.95
CA ALA A 13 22.52 48.13 -15.81
C ALA A 13 22.68 46.71 -16.38
N LEU A 14 23.37 46.57 -17.52
CA LEU A 14 23.70 45.27 -18.12
C LEU A 14 24.65 44.46 -17.21
N GLN A 15 25.67 45.10 -16.64
CA GLN A 15 26.59 44.46 -15.69
C GLN A 15 25.87 44.01 -14.42
N ALA A 16 24.99 44.85 -13.86
CA ALA A 16 24.18 44.49 -12.70
C ALA A 16 23.26 43.29 -13.01
N ARG A 17 22.60 43.31 -14.19
CA ARG A 17 21.77 42.19 -14.65
C ARG A 17 22.59 40.90 -14.80
N ALA A 18 23.75 40.97 -15.44
CA ALA A 18 24.65 39.82 -15.61
C ALA A 18 25.11 39.25 -14.26
N LYS A 19 25.42 40.11 -13.29
CA LYS A 19 25.76 39.70 -11.92
C LYS A 19 24.58 39.01 -11.24
N THR A 20 23.39 39.62 -11.26
CA THR A 20 22.18 39.00 -10.68
C THR A 20 21.85 37.66 -11.33
N SER A 21 21.94 37.54 -12.66
CA SER A 21 21.70 36.27 -13.34
C SER A 21 22.73 35.22 -12.97
N SER A 22 24.01 35.59 -12.83
CA SER A 22 25.04 34.65 -12.40
C SER A 22 24.80 34.14 -10.97
N GLU A 23 24.38 35.03 -10.07
CA GLU A 23 24.06 34.69 -8.67
C GLU A 23 22.79 33.84 -8.57
N THR A 24 21.75 34.14 -9.34
CA THR A 24 20.52 33.33 -9.37
C THR A 24 20.81 31.96 -9.96
N ASN A 25 21.56 31.88 -11.05
CA ASN A 25 21.92 30.61 -11.68
C ASN A 25 22.77 29.75 -10.73
N LEU A 26 23.73 30.34 -10.01
CA LEU A 26 24.52 29.62 -9.01
C LEU A 26 23.65 29.14 -7.84
N LYS A 27 22.74 29.99 -7.34
CA LYS A 27 21.79 29.61 -6.29
C LYS A 27 20.83 28.51 -6.73
N GLU A 28 20.42 28.50 -8.00
CA GLU A 28 19.52 27.49 -8.55
C GLU A 28 20.25 26.18 -8.80
N ALA A 29 21.44 26.20 -9.40
CA ALA A 29 22.29 25.03 -9.60
C ALA A 29 22.69 24.38 -8.26
N THR A 30 22.98 25.18 -7.22
CA THR A 30 23.27 24.65 -5.88
C THR A 30 22.02 24.03 -5.24
N LYS A 31 20.84 24.63 -5.38
CA LYS A 31 19.58 24.04 -4.91
C LYS A 31 19.18 22.78 -5.67
N GLU A 32 19.43 22.73 -6.98
CA GLU A 32 19.21 21.54 -7.81
C GLU A 32 20.13 20.41 -7.37
N SER A 33 21.43 20.69 -7.20
CA SER A 33 22.39 19.73 -6.66
C SER A 33 22.00 19.22 -5.27
N GLN A 34 21.50 20.10 -4.40
CA GLN A 34 20.95 19.70 -3.09
C GLN A 34 19.70 18.83 -3.24
N ARG A 35 18.76 19.16 -4.14
CA ARG A 35 17.56 18.35 -4.40
C ARG A 35 17.92 16.96 -4.93
N LEU A 36 18.89 16.87 -5.84
CA LEU A 36 19.42 15.61 -6.37
C LEU A 36 20.15 14.80 -5.30
N GLY A 37 20.81 15.47 -4.34
CA GLY A 37 21.49 14.85 -3.21
C GLY A 37 20.56 14.44 -2.05
N THR A 38 19.35 15.01 -1.95
CA THR A 38 18.38 14.63 -0.93
C THR A 38 17.60 13.39 -1.34
N ASP A 39 17.64 12.37 -0.48
CA ASP A 39 16.77 11.21 -0.62
C ASP A 39 15.31 11.62 -0.35
N GLN A 40 14.47 11.55 -1.38
CA GLN A 40 13.06 11.91 -1.35
C GLN A 40 12.27 11.14 -0.28
N SER A 41 12.71 9.93 0.09
CA SER A 41 12.08 9.13 1.15
C SER A 41 12.28 9.73 2.55
N GLN A 42 13.40 10.42 2.77
CA GLN A 42 13.73 11.06 4.04
C GLN A 42 12.93 12.35 4.25
N LEU A 43 12.57 13.06 3.17
CA LEU A 43 11.74 14.26 3.24
C LEU A 43 10.38 13.99 3.89
N THR A 44 9.72 12.89 3.53
CA THR A 44 8.45 12.50 4.16
C THR A 44 8.61 12.19 5.65
N ALA A 45 9.72 11.54 6.04
CA ALA A 45 9.99 11.27 7.45
C ALA A 45 10.25 12.57 8.25
N LEU A 46 10.98 13.53 7.66
CA LEU A 46 11.22 14.85 8.24
C LEU A 46 9.93 15.67 8.37
N GLN A 47 9.08 15.68 7.34
CA GLN A 47 7.76 16.32 7.38
C GLN A 47 6.90 15.73 8.51
N ARG A 48 6.81 14.40 8.63
CA ARG A 48 6.09 13.77 9.75
C ARG A 48 6.63 14.19 11.11
N LYS A 49 7.96 14.26 11.28
CA LYS A 49 8.57 14.72 12.53
C LYS A 49 8.24 16.18 12.83
N HIS A 50 8.30 17.03 11.81
CA HIS A 50 7.91 18.43 11.90
C HIS A 50 6.44 18.57 12.30
N ASP A 51 5.53 17.85 11.65
CA ASP A 51 4.10 17.90 11.95
C ASP A 51 3.78 17.42 13.38
N ILE A 52 4.46 16.36 13.83
CA ILE A 52 4.36 15.89 15.22
C ILE A 52 4.87 16.95 16.19
N ALA A 53 5.99 17.61 15.89
CA ALA A 53 6.55 18.66 16.73
C ALA A 53 5.63 19.89 16.79
N ALA A 54 5.12 20.35 15.65
CA ALA A 54 4.18 21.45 15.54
C ALA A 54 2.88 21.15 16.29
N HIS A 55 2.33 19.93 16.17
CA HIS A 55 1.16 19.50 16.94
C HIS A 55 1.44 19.50 18.45
N LYS A 56 2.60 19.03 18.90
CA LYS A 56 2.97 19.06 20.33
C LYS A 56 3.10 20.48 20.86
N LEU A 57 3.71 21.37 20.06
CA LEU A 57 3.88 22.78 20.40
C LEU A 57 2.50 23.46 20.52
N LEU A 58 1.64 23.29 19.52
CA LEU A 58 0.28 23.85 19.53
C LEU A 58 -0.55 23.32 20.71
N LYS A 59 -0.40 22.04 21.06
CA LYS A 59 -1.03 21.47 22.27
C LYS A 59 -0.52 22.15 23.53
N ALA A 60 0.78 22.40 23.66
CA ALA A 60 1.37 23.08 24.81
C ALA A 60 0.89 24.54 24.93
N GLU A 61 0.89 25.30 23.82
CA GLU A 61 0.40 26.69 23.79
C GLU A 61 -1.07 26.79 24.22
N ILE A 62 -1.92 25.87 23.73
CA ILE A 62 -3.34 25.86 24.09
C ILE A 62 -3.54 25.51 25.57
N GLN A 63 -2.78 24.55 26.09
CA GLN A 63 -2.81 24.20 27.51
C GLN A 63 -2.29 25.33 28.41
N GLU A 64 -1.23 26.03 28.00
CA GLU A 64 -0.69 27.21 28.70
C GLU A 64 -1.70 28.37 28.71
N SER A 65 -2.47 28.53 27.62
CA SER A 65 -3.58 29.48 27.55
C SER A 65 -4.81 29.09 28.40
N GLY A 66 -4.76 27.96 29.12
CA GLY A 66 -5.84 27.46 29.98
C GLY A 66 -7.02 26.82 29.22
N LYS A 67 -6.86 26.52 27.93
CA LYS A 67 -7.90 25.91 27.09
C LYS A 67 -7.64 24.42 26.90
N ASP A 68 -8.70 23.65 26.72
CA ASP A 68 -8.60 22.21 26.40
C ASP A 68 -8.38 22.01 24.89
N PHE A 69 -7.20 21.47 24.55
CA PHE A 69 -6.78 21.20 23.18
C PHE A 69 -7.70 20.20 22.47
N GLU A 70 -8.10 19.12 23.16
CA GLU A 70 -8.90 18.05 22.54
C GLU A 70 -10.31 18.58 22.24
N ARG A 71 -10.85 19.44 23.12
CA ARG A 71 -12.10 20.15 22.87
C ARG A 71 -11.99 21.08 21.67
N LYS A 72 -10.99 21.97 21.60
CA LYS A 72 -10.83 22.89 20.46
C LYS A 72 -10.71 22.12 19.13
N ARG A 73 -9.96 21.02 19.12
CA ARG A 73 -9.81 20.16 17.93
C ARG A 73 -11.12 19.50 17.52
N ALA A 74 -11.92 19.05 18.48
CA ALA A 74 -13.21 18.42 18.19
C ALA A 74 -14.23 19.38 17.56
N TRP A 75 -14.09 20.69 17.81
CA TRP A 75 -14.95 21.71 17.18
C TRP A 75 -14.68 21.86 15.68
N ASP A 76 -13.43 21.64 15.26
CA ASP A 76 -13.02 21.76 13.86
C ASP A 76 -13.34 20.49 13.04
N TRP A 77 -13.81 19.41 13.67
CA TRP A 77 -14.17 18.17 12.96
C TRP A 77 -15.51 18.28 12.27
N THR A 78 -15.49 18.09 10.95
CA THR A 78 -16.70 17.91 10.16
C THR A 78 -17.30 16.52 10.37
N VAL A 79 -18.61 16.39 10.17
CA VAL A 79 -19.31 15.09 10.27
C VAL A 79 -18.69 14.05 9.33
N ASP A 80 -18.38 14.45 8.09
CA ASP A 80 -17.77 13.57 7.09
C ASP A 80 -16.39 13.06 7.50
N GLU A 81 -15.57 13.91 8.13
CA GLU A 81 -14.25 13.52 8.63
C GLU A 81 -14.36 12.56 9.81
N SER A 82 -15.30 12.81 10.73
CA SER A 82 -15.57 11.90 11.85
C SER A 82 -16.01 10.52 11.34
N GLU A 83 -16.93 10.46 10.38
CA GLU A 83 -17.36 9.18 9.82
C GLU A 83 -16.22 8.42 9.11
N LYS A 84 -15.39 9.14 8.34
CA LYS A 84 -14.22 8.54 7.67
C LYS A 84 -13.23 8.01 8.71
N TRP A 85 -13.02 8.74 9.80
CA TRP A 85 -12.18 8.31 10.91
C TRP A 85 -12.72 7.05 11.59
N ASP A 86 -14.02 7.01 11.88
CA ASP A 86 -14.68 5.85 12.48
C ASP A 86 -14.62 4.62 11.57
N LYS A 87 -14.87 4.81 10.26
CA LYS A 87 -14.71 3.76 9.24
C LYS A 87 -13.28 3.21 9.24
N ARG A 88 -12.27 4.09 9.35
CA ARG A 88 -10.84 3.70 9.44
C ARG A 88 -10.54 2.94 10.73
N MET A 89 -11.03 3.41 11.87
CA MET A 89 -10.81 2.77 13.17
C MET A 89 -11.49 1.40 13.25
N LYS A 90 -12.73 1.29 12.78
CA LYS A 90 -13.45 0.03 12.64
C LYS A 90 -12.71 -0.97 11.76
N LYS A 91 -12.20 -0.51 10.62
CA LYS A 91 -11.38 -1.34 9.72
C LYS A 91 -10.08 -1.82 10.41
N LYS A 92 -9.41 -0.94 11.16
CA LYS A 92 -8.19 -1.30 11.92
C LYS A 92 -8.49 -2.33 13.01
N ALA A 93 -9.58 -2.15 13.76
CA ALA A 93 -10.02 -3.12 14.77
C ALA A 93 -10.35 -4.47 14.13
N ALA A 94 -11.15 -4.48 13.06
CA ALA A 94 -11.48 -5.70 12.33
C ALA A 94 -10.23 -6.41 11.78
N HIS A 95 -9.20 -5.68 11.33
CA HIS A 95 -7.94 -6.29 10.89
C HIS A 95 -7.12 -6.89 12.04
N ARG A 96 -7.12 -6.25 13.22
CA ARG A 96 -6.47 -6.80 14.42
C ARG A 96 -7.15 -8.09 14.85
N ASP A 97 -8.48 -8.08 14.92
CA ASP A 97 -9.24 -9.21 15.45
C ASP A 97 -9.25 -10.39 14.46
N ASN A 98 -9.20 -10.11 13.14
CA ASN A 98 -9.05 -11.14 12.10
C ASN A 98 -7.61 -11.67 11.90
N ASN A 99 -6.68 -11.41 12.81
CA ASN A 99 -5.32 -11.93 12.71
C ASN A 99 -5.20 -13.42 13.11
N ALA A 100 -6.07 -13.89 13.99
CA ALA A 100 -6.10 -15.30 14.39
C ALA A 100 -6.76 -16.17 13.31
N PHE A 101 -6.30 -17.42 13.22
CA PHE A 101 -6.97 -18.44 12.44
C PHE A 101 -8.30 -18.79 13.09
N SER A 102 -9.36 -18.83 12.29
CA SER A 102 -10.73 -19.16 12.72
C SER A 102 -11.30 -20.29 11.86
N ASP A 103 -11.34 -20.08 10.55
CA ASP A 103 -11.93 -20.98 9.56
C ASP A 103 -11.15 -20.94 8.24
N GLU A 104 -11.10 -22.07 7.54
CA GLU A 104 -10.41 -22.25 6.27
C GLU A 104 -11.03 -21.41 5.15
N GLN A 105 -12.36 -21.24 5.13
CA GLN A 105 -13.01 -20.38 4.13
C GLN A 105 -12.64 -18.91 4.34
N GLN A 106 -12.57 -18.47 5.60
CA GLN A 106 -12.15 -17.10 5.91
C GLN A 106 -10.69 -16.87 5.53
N GLU A 107 -9.78 -17.81 5.82
CA GLU A 107 -8.38 -17.70 5.44
C GLU A 107 -8.17 -17.72 3.92
N SER A 108 -8.85 -18.60 3.20
CA SER A 108 -8.78 -18.63 1.74
C SER A 108 -9.26 -17.31 1.13
N ASN A 109 -10.34 -16.71 1.66
CA ASN A 109 -10.81 -15.39 1.25
C ASN A 109 -9.79 -14.28 1.54
N LYS A 110 -9.14 -14.29 2.71
CA LYS A 110 -8.05 -13.34 3.05
C LYS A 110 -6.89 -13.46 2.07
N ILE A 111 -6.49 -14.69 1.72
CA ILE A 111 -5.41 -14.95 0.76
C ILE A 111 -5.81 -14.46 -0.63
N TYR A 112 -7.02 -14.79 -1.08
CA TYR A 112 -7.57 -14.35 -2.37
C TYR A 112 -7.61 -12.82 -2.49
N LYS A 113 -8.18 -12.12 -1.49
CA LYS A 113 -8.19 -10.64 -1.45
C LYS A 113 -6.79 -10.03 -1.48
N ARG A 114 -5.81 -10.68 -0.87
CA ARG A 114 -4.42 -10.24 -0.91
C ARG A 114 -3.81 -10.44 -2.30
N GLN A 115 -4.08 -11.57 -2.94
CA GLN A 115 -3.64 -11.83 -4.32
C GLN A 115 -4.26 -10.85 -5.30
N LEU A 116 -5.56 -10.56 -5.19
CA LEU A 116 -6.25 -9.56 -6.02
C LEU A 116 -5.58 -8.18 -5.97
N LYS A 117 -5.10 -7.76 -4.78
CA LYS A 117 -4.39 -6.47 -4.65
C LYS A 117 -3.04 -6.42 -5.37
N ASN A 118 -2.45 -7.58 -5.64
CA ASN A 118 -1.17 -7.67 -6.32
C ASN A 118 -1.32 -7.79 -7.84
N ILE A 119 -2.53 -8.07 -8.33
CA ILE A 119 -2.82 -8.17 -9.76
C ILE A 119 -3.01 -6.75 -10.29
N THR A 120 -2.22 -6.37 -11.29
CA THR A 120 -2.35 -5.12 -12.03
C THR A 120 -2.94 -5.42 -13.41
N PRO A 121 -4.22 -5.09 -13.68
CA PRO A 121 -4.83 -5.32 -14.98
C PRO A 121 -4.18 -4.46 -16.07
N ASP A 122 -3.99 -5.04 -17.25
CA ASP A 122 -3.55 -4.32 -18.46
C ASP A 122 -4.80 -3.83 -19.22
N MET A 123 -5.11 -2.55 -19.04
CA MET A 123 -6.31 -1.94 -19.62
C MET A 123 -6.24 -1.84 -21.15
N GLU A 124 -5.04 -1.64 -21.71
CA GLU A 124 -4.87 -1.51 -23.16
C GLU A 124 -5.10 -2.85 -23.87
N GLN A 125 -4.56 -3.94 -23.31
CA GLN A 125 -4.82 -5.28 -23.84
C GLN A 125 -6.30 -5.64 -23.75
N TYR A 126 -6.96 -5.27 -22.64
CA TYR A 126 -8.39 -5.47 -22.46
C TYR A 126 -9.22 -4.71 -23.52
N GLU A 127 -8.92 -3.44 -23.77
CA GLU A 127 -9.62 -2.65 -24.79
C GLU A 127 -9.43 -3.21 -26.19
N LYS A 128 -8.22 -3.65 -26.54
CA LYS A 128 -7.96 -4.32 -27.84
C LYS A 128 -8.77 -5.60 -28.01
N GLN A 129 -8.83 -6.44 -26.97
CA GLN A 129 -9.63 -7.66 -26.98
C GLN A 129 -11.13 -7.37 -27.06
N LYS A 130 -11.59 -6.33 -26.37
CA LYS A 130 -12.97 -5.84 -26.43
C LYS A 130 -13.35 -5.40 -27.84
N MET A 131 -12.53 -4.56 -28.46
CA MET A 131 -12.78 -4.08 -29.82
C MET A 131 -12.78 -5.23 -30.83
N ALA A 132 -11.80 -6.15 -30.75
CA ALA A 132 -11.75 -7.32 -31.63
C ALA A 132 -12.97 -8.25 -31.48
N ALA A 133 -13.49 -8.40 -30.26
CA ALA A 133 -14.69 -9.18 -30.02
C ALA A 133 -15.95 -8.48 -30.57
N ILE A 134 -16.05 -7.16 -30.41
CA ILE A 134 -17.13 -6.35 -31.01
C ILE A 134 -17.09 -6.42 -32.54
N GLU A 135 -15.91 -6.29 -33.15
CA GLU A 135 -15.75 -6.43 -34.61
C GLU A 135 -16.17 -7.82 -35.10
N LYS A 136 -15.81 -8.88 -34.35
CA LYS A 136 -16.22 -10.24 -34.67
C LYS A 136 -17.74 -10.42 -34.57
N ALA A 137 -18.37 -9.85 -33.54
CA ALA A 137 -19.82 -9.88 -33.37
C ALA A 137 -20.55 -9.08 -34.46
N ALA A 138 -19.99 -7.93 -34.86
CA ALA A 138 -20.50 -7.15 -35.98
C ALA A 138 -20.42 -7.94 -37.30
N ALA A 139 -19.29 -8.62 -37.54
CA ALA A 139 -19.09 -9.44 -38.73
C ALA A 139 -19.99 -10.69 -38.76
N SER A 140 -20.31 -11.27 -37.59
CA SER A 140 -21.23 -12.41 -37.49
C SER A 140 -22.71 -12.00 -37.50
N GLY A 141 -23.01 -10.70 -37.50
CA GLY A 141 -24.38 -10.19 -37.41
C GLY A 141 -25.05 -10.40 -36.05
N GLY A 142 -24.25 -10.62 -34.99
CA GLY A 142 -24.72 -10.90 -33.62
C GLY A 142 -24.95 -9.64 -32.75
N LEU A 143 -24.77 -8.45 -33.32
CA LEU A 143 -25.05 -7.17 -32.65
C LEU A 143 -26.48 -6.71 -33.01
N ASP A 144 -27.39 -6.83 -32.03
CA ASP A 144 -28.71 -6.22 -32.13
C ASP A 144 -28.61 -4.76 -31.68
N ILE A 145 -29.09 -3.83 -32.52
CA ILE A 145 -29.19 -2.42 -32.16
C ILE A 145 -30.53 -2.23 -31.44
N VAL A 146 -30.48 -2.00 -30.13
CA VAL A 146 -31.66 -1.75 -29.31
C VAL A 146 -31.76 -0.25 -29.05
N GLU A 147 -32.86 0.37 -29.47
CA GLU A 147 -33.19 1.75 -29.12
C GLU A 147 -33.81 1.75 -27.71
N THR A 148 -33.18 2.45 -26.78
CA THR A 148 -33.72 2.64 -25.43
C THR A 148 -34.84 3.69 -25.44
N GLU A 149 -35.68 3.74 -24.39
CA GLU A 149 -36.81 4.67 -24.28
C GLU A 149 -36.40 6.16 -24.37
N ASP A 150 -35.11 6.46 -24.11
CA ASP A 150 -34.51 7.79 -24.22
C ASP A 150 -33.95 8.11 -25.63
N GLY A 151 -34.08 7.19 -26.60
CA GLY A 151 -33.58 7.36 -27.98
C GLY A 151 -32.09 7.08 -28.18
N GLU A 152 -31.39 6.52 -27.18
CA GLU A 152 -30.00 6.06 -27.34
C GLU A 152 -29.98 4.65 -27.96
N LEU A 153 -29.23 4.51 -29.07
CA LEU A 153 -28.99 3.24 -29.75
C LEU A 153 -27.84 2.48 -29.05
N ILE A 154 -28.16 1.39 -28.37
CA ILE A 154 -27.20 0.54 -27.68
C ILE A 154 -27.00 -0.74 -28.50
N ALA A 155 -25.77 -1.01 -28.90
CA ALA A 155 -25.41 -2.30 -29.51
C ALA A 155 -25.31 -3.38 -28.42
N VAL A 156 -26.27 -4.29 -28.39
CA VAL A 156 -26.33 -5.41 -27.44
C VAL A 156 -25.82 -6.67 -28.13
N ASP A 157 -24.75 -7.24 -27.58
CA ASP A 157 -24.19 -8.54 -28.00
C ASP A 157 -25.07 -9.67 -27.45
N LYS A 158 -25.89 -10.27 -28.31
CA LYS A 158 -26.86 -11.32 -27.92
C LYS A 158 -26.21 -12.70 -27.77
N ASP A 159 -25.14 -12.93 -28.53
CA ASP A 159 -24.43 -14.21 -28.57
C ASP A 159 -23.40 -14.32 -27.43
N GLY A 160 -23.17 -13.24 -26.68
CA GLY A 160 -22.25 -13.19 -25.54
C GLY A 160 -20.80 -13.45 -25.96
N SER A 161 -20.43 -12.94 -27.15
CA SER A 161 -19.11 -13.09 -27.73
C SER A 161 -18.01 -12.46 -26.87
N PHE A 162 -18.30 -11.34 -26.22
CA PHE A 162 -17.41 -10.67 -25.27
C PHE A 162 -17.94 -10.73 -23.84
N TYR A 163 -19.21 -10.40 -23.65
CA TYR A 163 -19.88 -10.52 -22.35
C TYR A 163 -20.57 -11.89 -22.27
N SER A 164 -19.80 -12.89 -21.87
CA SER A 164 -20.26 -14.27 -21.74
C SER A 164 -21.40 -14.41 -20.72
N THR A 165 -22.50 -15.06 -21.10
CA THR A 165 -23.54 -15.51 -20.16
C THR A 165 -23.25 -16.95 -19.69
N ALA A 166 -23.97 -17.44 -18.68
CA ALA A 166 -23.74 -18.79 -18.12
C ALA A 166 -23.80 -19.92 -19.17
N ASP A 167 -24.56 -19.71 -20.25
CA ASP A 167 -24.77 -20.71 -21.32
C ASP A 167 -23.78 -20.57 -22.49
N THR A 168 -22.90 -19.57 -22.47
CA THR A 168 -21.90 -19.36 -23.54
C THR A 168 -20.71 -20.31 -23.41
N THR A 169 -20.29 -20.92 -24.53
CA THR A 169 -19.20 -21.91 -24.58
C THR A 169 -17.88 -21.37 -25.16
N THR A 170 -17.85 -20.09 -25.54
CA THR A 170 -16.74 -19.42 -26.23
C THR A 170 -15.43 -19.45 -25.42
N PHE A 171 -15.49 -19.58 -24.08
CA PHE A 171 -14.30 -19.66 -23.22
C PHE A 171 -13.40 -20.87 -23.56
N THR A 172 -13.98 -21.95 -24.09
CA THR A 172 -13.25 -23.20 -24.41
C THR A 172 -12.21 -23.02 -25.50
N GLN A 173 -12.37 -22.00 -26.36
CA GLN A 173 -11.46 -21.69 -27.47
C GLN A 173 -10.40 -20.65 -27.09
N ASN A 174 -10.41 -20.13 -25.86
CA ASN A 174 -9.45 -19.12 -25.43
C ASN A 174 -8.07 -19.75 -25.20
N LYS A 175 -7.12 -19.42 -26.07
CA LYS A 175 -5.71 -19.77 -25.91
C LYS A 175 -4.92 -18.52 -25.48
N PRO A 176 -4.60 -18.38 -24.17
CA PRO A 176 -3.89 -17.20 -23.69
C PRO A 176 -2.48 -17.13 -24.29
N GLU A 177 -1.97 -15.91 -24.42
CA GLU A 177 -0.58 -15.68 -24.80
C GLU A 177 0.37 -16.29 -23.75
N LYS A 178 1.49 -16.84 -24.21
CA LYS A 178 2.53 -17.40 -23.32
C LYS A 178 2.99 -16.39 -22.28
N ALA A 179 3.13 -15.12 -22.65
CA ALA A 179 3.51 -14.05 -21.72
C ALA A 179 2.51 -13.91 -20.53
N ALA A 180 1.21 -14.07 -20.77
CA ALA A 180 0.20 -14.03 -19.72
C ALA A 180 0.31 -15.24 -18.78
N VAL A 181 0.60 -16.42 -19.33
CA VAL A 181 0.85 -17.64 -18.54
C VAL A 181 2.11 -17.48 -17.68
N ASP A 182 3.20 -16.94 -18.25
CA ASP A 182 4.45 -16.72 -17.53
C ASP A 182 4.27 -15.71 -16.38
N ARG A 183 3.47 -14.64 -16.58
CA ARG A 183 3.09 -13.70 -15.49
C ARG A 183 2.35 -14.41 -14.36
N LEU A 184 1.36 -15.25 -14.68
CA LEU A 184 0.62 -16.03 -13.68
C LEU A 184 1.54 -16.97 -12.90
N VAL A 185 2.43 -17.69 -13.58
CA VAL A 185 3.39 -18.60 -12.94
C VAL A 185 4.35 -17.82 -12.02
N ALA A 186 4.83 -16.65 -12.46
CA ALA A 186 5.68 -15.79 -11.64
C ALA A 186 4.96 -15.33 -10.36
N ASP A 187 3.68 -14.96 -10.45
CA ASP A 187 2.88 -14.56 -9.28
C ASP A 187 2.62 -15.73 -8.31
N LEU A 188 2.37 -16.93 -8.83
CA LEU A 188 2.25 -18.14 -7.99
C LEU A 188 3.55 -18.44 -7.24
N ARG A 189 4.70 -18.38 -7.93
CA ARG A 189 6.03 -18.57 -7.31
C ARG A 189 6.30 -17.51 -6.25
N ARG A 190 6.03 -16.23 -6.55
CA ARG A 190 6.16 -15.13 -5.60
C ARG A 190 5.30 -15.36 -4.35
N ALA A 191 4.07 -15.82 -4.51
CA ALA A 191 3.19 -16.12 -3.38
C ALA A 191 3.75 -17.25 -2.49
N GLU A 192 4.31 -18.28 -3.09
CA GLU A 192 4.96 -19.38 -2.38
C GLU A 192 6.24 -18.95 -1.66
N GLU A 193 7.11 -18.19 -2.31
CA GLU A 193 8.33 -17.66 -1.73
C GLU A 193 8.03 -16.81 -0.48
N GLN A 194 7.03 -15.94 -0.55
CA GLN A 194 6.60 -15.14 0.60
C GLN A 194 6.08 -16.01 1.75
N ARG A 195 5.36 -17.09 1.44
CA ARG A 195 4.89 -18.06 2.44
C ARG A 195 6.07 -18.77 3.12
N LEU A 196 7.04 -19.24 2.33
CA LEU A 196 8.24 -19.93 2.82
C LEU A 196 9.12 -19.01 3.64
N LYS A 197 9.34 -17.77 3.18
CA LYS A 197 10.09 -16.74 3.89
C LYS A 197 9.50 -16.48 5.28
N LYS A 198 8.18 -16.22 5.37
CA LYS A 198 7.50 -16.01 6.66
C LYS A 198 7.57 -17.24 7.58
N ARG A 199 7.53 -18.45 7.01
CA ARG A 199 7.72 -19.68 7.80
C ARG A 199 9.13 -19.76 8.37
N LYS A 200 10.15 -19.49 7.55
CA LYS A 200 11.56 -19.46 7.97
C LYS A 200 11.82 -18.41 9.05
N GLU A 201 11.30 -17.20 8.88
CA GLU A 201 11.41 -16.12 9.87
C GLU A 201 10.79 -16.51 11.23
N ARG A 202 9.61 -17.16 11.22
CA ARG A 202 9.00 -17.68 12.47
C ARG A 202 9.84 -18.77 13.12
N MET A 203 10.46 -19.65 12.33
CA MET A 203 11.33 -20.70 12.87
C MET A 203 12.62 -20.12 13.46
N ALA A 204 13.21 -19.11 12.80
CA ALA A 204 14.42 -18.45 13.27
C ALA A 204 14.22 -17.69 14.60
N LYS A 205 13.08 -17.00 14.76
CA LYS A 205 12.74 -16.30 16.01
C LYS A 205 12.58 -17.22 17.22
N ASN A 206 12.34 -18.51 17.03
CA ASN A 206 12.04 -19.44 18.11
C ASN A 206 13.30 -20.10 18.72
N GLY A 207 14.51 -19.55 18.52
CA GLY A 207 15.75 -20.27 18.83
C GLY A 207 16.96 -19.50 19.35
N ASP A 208 16.92 -18.17 19.49
CA ASP A 208 18.16 -17.39 19.70
C ASP A 208 18.29 -16.76 21.09
N ASP A 209 17.19 -16.58 21.84
CA ASP A 209 17.18 -15.73 23.05
C ASP A 209 16.98 -16.48 24.38
N GLY A 210 17.04 -17.83 24.43
CA GLY A 210 16.73 -18.59 25.64
C GLY A 210 17.52 -19.87 25.86
N ASP A 211 17.43 -20.41 27.08
CA ASP A 211 18.11 -21.63 27.49
C ASP A 211 17.73 -22.83 26.62
N VAL A 212 18.76 -23.60 26.22
CA VAL A 212 18.58 -24.76 25.34
C VAL A 212 18.02 -25.93 26.15
N THR A 213 16.69 -26.08 26.12
CA THR A 213 15.96 -27.17 26.80
C THR A 213 15.77 -28.44 25.96
N TYR A 214 16.45 -28.55 24.80
CA TYR A 214 16.22 -29.62 23.83
C TYR A 214 17.52 -30.22 23.29
N ILE A 215 17.48 -31.51 22.93
CA ILE A 215 18.62 -32.26 22.36
C ILE A 215 18.51 -32.34 20.82
N ASN A 216 17.30 -32.44 20.28
CA ASN A 216 17.06 -32.55 18.83
C ASN A 216 15.94 -31.60 18.36
N GLU A 217 15.83 -31.37 17.04
CA GLU A 217 14.84 -30.44 16.47
C GLU A 217 13.38 -30.88 16.70
N LYS A 218 13.11 -32.20 16.75
CA LYS A 218 11.76 -32.70 17.05
C LYS A 218 11.38 -32.43 18.51
N ASN A 219 12.33 -32.58 19.43
CA ASN A 219 12.21 -32.29 20.85
C ASN A 219 12.00 -30.78 21.05
N LYS A 220 12.73 -29.94 20.31
CA LYS A 220 12.48 -28.48 20.28
C LYS A 220 11.03 -28.16 19.92
N GLN A 221 10.52 -28.73 18.82
CA GLN A 221 9.14 -28.49 18.39
C GLN A 221 8.11 -29.04 19.40
N PHE A 222 8.41 -30.16 20.05
CA PHE A 222 7.57 -30.73 21.10
C PHE A 222 7.55 -29.84 22.35
N ASN A 223 8.71 -29.40 22.84
CA ASN A 223 8.82 -28.48 23.98
C ASN A 223 8.14 -27.15 23.67
N GLN A 224 8.26 -26.62 22.46
CA GLN A 224 7.50 -25.43 22.03
C GLN A 224 5.99 -25.66 22.03
N LYS A 225 5.53 -26.86 21.66
CA LYS A 225 4.10 -27.21 21.75
C LYS A 225 3.67 -27.22 23.20
N LEU A 226 4.41 -27.88 24.09
CA LEU A 226 4.13 -27.88 25.53
C LEU A 226 4.09 -26.47 26.10
N ALA A 227 5.07 -25.64 25.73
CA ALA A 227 5.17 -24.28 26.23
C ALA A 227 3.91 -23.44 25.91
N ARG A 228 3.36 -23.57 24.70
CA ARG A 228 2.14 -22.86 24.30
C ARG A 228 0.91 -23.22 25.15
N PHE A 229 0.82 -24.45 25.66
CA PHE A 229 -0.34 -24.91 26.41
C PHE A 229 -0.15 -24.83 27.93
N TYR A 230 1.05 -25.12 28.42
CA TYR A 230 1.30 -25.34 29.85
C TYR A 230 2.00 -24.19 30.54
N ASP A 231 2.76 -23.33 29.84
CA ASP A 231 3.51 -22.23 30.48
C ASP A 231 2.63 -21.30 31.31
N LYS A 232 1.39 -21.08 30.87
CA LYS A 232 0.41 -20.28 31.61
C LYS A 232 0.12 -20.86 33.00
N TYR A 233 0.20 -22.17 33.17
CA TYR A 233 -0.11 -22.89 34.41
C TYR A 233 1.12 -23.31 35.20
N THR A 234 2.30 -23.37 34.56
CA THR A 234 3.56 -23.82 35.16
C THR A 234 4.54 -22.68 35.42
N ALA A 235 4.13 -21.43 35.27
CA ALA A 235 4.95 -20.25 35.53
C ALA A 235 5.54 -20.26 36.95
N ASP A 236 4.72 -20.49 37.97
CA ASP A 236 5.19 -20.53 39.37
C ASP A 236 6.23 -21.62 39.59
N ILE A 237 6.05 -22.79 38.95
CA ILE A 237 6.98 -23.91 39.04
C ILE A 237 8.32 -23.55 38.38
N ARG A 238 8.27 -22.92 37.19
CA ARG A 238 9.46 -22.45 36.47
C ARG A 238 10.23 -21.42 37.30
N ASP A 239 9.53 -20.41 37.81
CA ASP A 239 10.11 -19.37 38.64
C ASP A 239 10.75 -19.96 39.91
N SER A 240 10.13 -20.96 40.53
CA SER A 240 10.73 -21.67 41.66
C SER A 240 11.98 -22.44 41.27
N PHE A 241 12.04 -23.08 40.09
CA PHE A 241 13.28 -23.68 39.58
C PHE A 241 14.38 -22.63 39.35
N GLU A 242 14.04 -21.48 38.77
CA GLU A 242 14.98 -20.37 38.56
C GLU A 242 15.48 -19.75 39.88
N ARG A 243 14.65 -19.79 40.94
CA ARG A 243 15.01 -19.39 42.31
C ARG A 243 15.72 -20.49 43.13
N GLY A 244 16.12 -21.59 42.51
CA GLY A 244 16.84 -22.68 43.21
C GLY A 244 15.94 -23.61 44.01
N THR A 245 14.72 -23.86 43.51
CA THR A 245 13.70 -24.78 44.08
C THR A 245 13.17 -24.41 45.47
N MET A 246 13.37 -23.17 45.91
CA MET A 246 12.68 -22.64 47.09
C MET A 246 11.19 -22.40 46.76
N ILE A 247 10.31 -22.98 47.59
CA ILE A 247 8.87 -22.71 47.63
C ILE A 247 8.64 -21.34 48.29
#